data_AF-A0AAD2Y0L8-F1
#
_entry.id   AF-A0AAD2Y0L8-F1
#
_cell.length_a   1.000
_cell.length_b   1.000
_cell.length_c   1.000
_cell.angle_alpha   90.00
_cell.angle_beta   90.00
_cell.angle_gamma   90.00
#
_symmetry.space_group_name_H-M   'P 1'
#
loop_
_entity.id
_entity.type
_entity.pdbx_description
1 polymer ?
#
loop_
_entity_poly.entity_id
_entity_poly.type
_entity_poly.pdbx_seq_one_letter_code
_entity_poly.pdbx_strand_id
1 'polypeptide(L)'
;MSKYQHTRGQIRDNAIEALLHDPLFRQRIEQKQKGKGSFRRKEKHNKGQGWEGSDKKASYHCPSSLPLKNRLSGGLFTTRGYSAV
;
A
#
# COMPACT_ATOMS: atom_id res chain seq x y z
N MET A 1 -8.97 -19.74 34.24
CA MET A 1 -7.87 -19.53 33.28
C MET A 1 -8.17 -20.30 32.01
N SER A 2 -8.08 -19.67 30.84
CA SER A 2 -8.29 -20.34 29.55
C SER A 2 -7.04 -21.13 29.13
N LYS A 3 -7.24 -22.20 28.36
CA LYS A 3 -6.17 -23.10 27.91
C LYS A 3 -5.79 -22.77 26.47
N TYR A 4 -4.49 -22.79 26.17
CA TYR A 4 -3.97 -22.53 24.82
C TYR A 4 -4.16 -23.75 23.90
N GLN A 5 -4.55 -23.51 22.64
CA GLN A 5 -4.71 -24.54 21.61
C GLN A 5 -3.51 -24.53 20.66
N HIS A 6 -2.72 -25.60 20.67
CA HIS A 6 -1.51 -25.77 19.84
C HIS A 6 -1.81 -26.48 18.51
N THR A 7 -0.89 -26.36 17.54
CA THR A 7 -1.10 -26.88 16.17
C THR A 7 -0.64 -28.32 15.96
N ARG A 8 0.11 -28.89 16.91
CA ARG A 8 0.77 -30.21 16.81
C ARG A 8 -0.15 -31.45 16.81
N GLY A 9 -1.47 -31.28 16.94
CA GLY A 9 -2.40 -32.39 17.10
C GLY A 9 -2.27 -33.08 18.47
N GLN A 10 -2.42 -34.40 18.54
CA GLN A 10 -2.23 -35.14 19.78
C GLN A 10 -0.73 -35.33 20.07
N ILE A 11 -0.25 -34.79 21.19
CA ILE A 11 1.14 -34.97 21.63
C ILE A 11 1.26 -36.30 22.38
N ARG A 12 2.19 -37.16 21.95
CA ARG A 12 2.36 -38.52 22.51
C ARG A 12 3.47 -38.59 23.56
N ASP A 13 4.66 -38.09 23.21
CA ASP A 13 5.85 -38.25 24.04
C ASP A 13 6.14 -36.98 24.86
N ASN A 14 6.76 -35.97 24.23
CA ASN A 14 7.21 -34.76 24.92
C ASN A 14 6.31 -33.54 24.65
N ALA A 15 5.54 -33.14 25.67
CA ALA A 15 4.68 -31.96 25.61
C ALA A 15 5.45 -30.66 25.41
N ILE A 16 6.55 -30.47 26.15
CA ILE A 16 7.31 -29.21 26.13
C ILE A 16 8.02 -29.04 24.78
N GLU A 17 8.64 -30.09 24.27
CA GLU A 17 9.35 -30.08 22.99
C GLU A 17 8.38 -29.81 21.82
N ALA A 18 7.21 -30.46 21.83
CA ALA A 18 6.16 -30.20 20.84
C ALA A 18 5.72 -28.72 20.86
N LEU A 19 5.55 -28.15 22.05
CA LEU A 19 5.20 -26.74 22.20
C LEU A 19 6.35 -25.82 21.79
N LEU A 20 7.59 -26.14 22.12
CA LEU A 20 8.76 -25.34 21.76
C LEU A 20 8.84 -25.10 20.24
N HIS A 21 8.48 -26.10 19.45
CA HIS A 21 8.44 -25.98 17.99
C HIS A 21 7.09 -25.49 17.45
N ASP A 22 6.11 -25.16 18.29
CA ASP A 22 4.81 -24.59 17.90
C ASP A 22 4.96 -23.08 17.65
N PRO A 23 4.11 -22.43 16.81
CA PRO A 23 4.21 -21.00 16.53
C PRO A 23 4.13 -20.09 17.76
N LEU A 24 3.59 -20.62 18.87
CA LEU A 24 3.59 -19.95 20.16
C LEU A 24 4.98 -19.45 20.57
N PHE A 25 6.00 -20.30 20.40
CA PHE A 25 7.38 -20.04 20.82
C PHE A 25 8.31 -19.74 19.63
N ARG A 26 7.79 -19.05 18.62
CA ARG A 26 8.60 -18.58 17.50
C ARG A 26 9.59 -17.49 17.92
N GLN A 27 10.72 -17.43 17.23
CA GLN A 27 11.62 -16.29 17.33
C GLN A 27 10.88 -15.00 16.95
N ARG A 28 10.95 -14.01 17.84
CA ARG A 28 10.44 -12.67 17.60
C ARG A 28 11.61 -11.77 17.27
N ILE A 29 11.48 -11.05 16.15
CA ILE A 29 12.46 -10.08 15.71
C ILE A 29 11.85 -8.71 15.94
N GLU A 30 12.54 -7.89 16.73
CA GLU A 30 12.14 -6.50 16.95
C GLU A 30 12.45 -5.65 15.70
N GLN A 31 11.53 -4.75 15.36
CA GLN A 31 11.78 -3.79 14.29
C GLN A 31 12.73 -2.70 14.78
N LYS A 32 13.91 -2.64 14.17
CA LYS A 32 14.91 -1.61 14.44
C LYS A 32 14.40 -0.25 14.01
N GLN A 33 14.73 0.79 14.77
CA GLN A 33 14.31 2.17 14.47
C GLN A 33 15.25 2.89 13.48
N LYS A 34 16.48 2.40 13.31
CA LYS A 34 17.47 2.97 12.38
C LYS A 34 18.23 1.87 11.64
N GLY A 35 18.71 2.17 10.43
CA GLY A 35 19.54 1.29 9.61
C GLY A 35 18.75 0.46 8.60
N LYS A 36 19.25 -0.74 8.28
CA LYS A 36 18.60 -1.63 7.29
C LYS A 36 17.26 -2.14 7.82
N GLY A 37 16.21 -1.98 7.00
CA GLY A 37 14.87 -2.44 7.34
C GLY A 37 14.13 -1.58 8.37
N SER A 38 14.65 -0.39 8.72
CA SER A 38 13.98 0.53 9.66
C SER A 38 13.04 1.53 9.00
N PHE A 39 13.08 1.66 7.66
CA PHE A 39 12.25 2.61 6.94
C PHE A 39 10.76 2.26 7.10
N ARG A 40 9.95 3.26 7.49
CA ARG A 40 8.49 3.15 7.61
C ARG A 40 7.84 4.23 6.75
N ARG A 41 6.89 3.85 5.89
CA ARG A 41 6.19 4.79 5.00
C ARG A 41 5.39 5.86 5.75
N LYS A 42 4.88 5.51 6.94
CA LYS A 42 4.13 6.40 7.84
C LYS A 42 4.70 6.26 9.24
N GLU A 43 4.91 7.39 9.90
CA GLU A 43 5.30 7.43 11.30
C GLU A 43 4.07 7.25 12.22
N LYS A 44 4.31 6.92 13.50
CA LYS A 44 3.24 6.74 14.50
C LYS A 44 2.39 8.01 14.65
N HIS A 45 3.02 9.17 14.59
CA HIS A 45 2.36 10.48 14.69
C HIS A 45 2.57 11.22 13.37
N ASN A 46 1.70 10.94 12.41
CA ASN A 46 1.72 11.63 11.13
C ASN A 46 1.32 13.10 11.34
N LYS A 47 2.22 14.05 11.05
CA LYS A 47 1.90 15.50 11.07
C LYS A 47 0.94 15.81 9.93
N GLY A 48 -0.36 15.66 10.16
CA GLY A 48 -1.32 15.76 9.07
C GLY A 48 -2.73 16.08 9.51
N GLN A 49 -2.91 17.15 10.31
CA GLN A 49 -4.13 17.97 10.35
C GLN A 49 -3.71 19.37 10.84
N GLY A 50 -3.74 20.38 9.97
CA GLY A 50 -3.35 21.75 10.33
C GLY A 50 -2.59 22.50 9.23
N TRP A 51 -3.06 22.45 7.99
CA TRP A 51 -2.68 23.44 6.97
C TRP A 51 -3.98 23.88 6.30
N GLU A 52 -4.77 24.69 6.99
CA GLU A 52 -5.77 25.53 6.33
C GLU A 52 -5.00 26.67 5.66
N GLY A 53 -4.43 26.36 4.49
CA GLY A 53 -3.89 27.38 3.61
C GLY A 53 -5.06 28.19 3.10
N SER A 54 -5.18 29.44 3.56
CA SER A 54 -6.12 30.42 3.01
C SER A 54 -6.01 30.42 1.48
N ASP A 55 -7.09 30.05 0.79
CA ASP A 55 -7.21 30.04 -0.66
C ASP A 55 -7.10 31.48 -1.21
N LYS A 56 -5.87 32.00 -1.38
CA LYS A 56 -5.66 33.17 -2.23
C LYS A 56 -5.67 32.71 -3.68
N LYS A 57 -6.83 32.86 -4.33
CA LYS A 57 -7.02 32.61 -5.75
C LYS A 57 -6.17 33.58 -6.58
N ALA A 58 -4.99 33.15 -7.03
CA ALA A 58 -4.29 33.81 -8.12
C ALA A 58 -4.91 33.31 -9.44
N SER A 59 -5.71 34.15 -10.10
CA SER A 59 -6.26 33.83 -11.41
C SER A 59 -5.13 33.82 -12.45
N TYR A 60 -4.75 32.63 -12.93
CA TYR A 60 -3.98 32.53 -14.17
C TYR A 60 -4.95 32.75 -15.33
N HIS A 61 -4.99 33.98 -15.84
CA HIS A 61 -5.63 34.26 -17.12
C HIS A 61 -4.65 33.85 -18.22
N CYS A 62 -4.97 32.78 -18.96
CA CYS A 62 -4.29 32.42 -20.19
C CYS A 62 -5.22 32.76 -21.36
N PRO A 63 -4.98 33.84 -22.13
CA PRO A 63 -5.82 34.18 -23.26
C PRO A 63 -5.28 33.47 -24.49
N SER A 64 -5.98 32.43 -24.95
CA SER A 64 -6.18 32.11 -26.37
C SER A 64 -6.81 30.73 -26.49
N SER A 65 -8.11 30.68 -26.18
CA SER A 65 -8.99 29.71 -26.82
C SER A 65 -8.99 29.96 -28.33
N LEU A 66 -8.27 29.15 -29.09
CA LEU A 66 -8.61 28.99 -30.51
C LEU A 66 -9.93 28.20 -30.56
N PRO A 67 -11.01 28.76 -31.11
CA PRO A 67 -12.29 28.06 -31.14
C PRO A 67 -12.23 26.90 -32.14
N LEU A 68 -12.38 25.67 -31.63
CA LEU A 68 -12.64 24.46 -32.42
C LEU A 68 -13.95 24.65 -33.19
N LYS A 69 -13.85 24.74 -34.53
CA LYS A 69 -14.99 24.68 -35.45
C LYS A 69 -15.29 23.20 -35.75
N ASN A 70 -16.39 22.71 -35.21
CA ASN A 70 -16.94 21.39 -35.54
C ASN A 70 -17.44 21.35 -36.99
N ARG A 71 -17.09 20.32 -37.78
CA ARG A 71 -17.97 19.82 -38.86
C ARG A 71 -17.65 18.40 -39.35
N LEU A 72 -18.52 17.48 -38.92
CA LEU A 72 -19.13 16.34 -39.64
C LEU A 72 -18.28 15.23 -40.29
N SER A 73 -18.71 14.02 -39.92
CA SER A 73 -18.96 12.83 -40.73
C SER A 73 -17.83 11.83 -40.96
N GLY A 74 -18.18 10.56 -40.74
CA GLY A 74 -17.49 9.40 -41.30
C GLY A 74 -16.75 8.59 -40.26
N GLY A 75 -17.41 7.57 -39.70
CA GLY A 75 -16.73 6.53 -38.95
C GLY A 75 -15.85 5.67 -39.86
N LEU A 76 -14.92 4.92 -39.26
CA LEU A 76 -14.65 3.53 -39.60
C LEU A 76 -13.78 2.91 -38.50
N PHE A 77 -14.18 1.71 -38.10
CA PHE A 77 -13.47 0.79 -37.23
C PHE A 77 -12.09 0.42 -37.80
N THR A 78 -11.07 0.26 -36.94
CA THR A 78 -10.18 -0.92 -36.97
C THR A 78 -9.26 -0.95 -35.74
N THR A 79 -9.29 -2.09 -35.04
CA THR A 79 -8.26 -2.59 -34.11
C THR A 79 -6.96 -2.90 -34.84
N ARG A 80 -5.80 -2.67 -34.21
CA ARG A 80 -4.51 -3.37 -34.38
C ARG A 80 -3.53 -2.72 -33.39
N GLY A 81 -2.83 -3.42 -32.50
CA GLY A 81 -2.08 -4.66 -32.70
C GLY A 81 -0.59 -4.31 -32.64
N TYR A 82 0.11 -4.85 -31.64
CA TYR A 82 1.56 -4.74 -31.41
C TYR A 82 2.41 -5.04 -32.66
N SER A 83 3.53 -4.33 -32.85
CA SER A 83 4.78 -4.92 -33.37
C SER A 83 5.98 -3.97 -33.23
N ALA A 84 7.10 -4.57 -32.84
CA ALA A 84 8.43 -4.03 -32.63
C ALA A 84 9.13 -3.56 -33.92
N VAL A 85 10.03 -2.57 -33.77
CA VAL A 85 11.44 -2.57 -34.21
C VAL A 85 12.21 -1.54 -33.39
#